data_AF-A0A1H3IWI6-F1
#
_entry.id   AF-A0A1H3IWI6-F1
#
_cell.length_a   1.000
_cell.length_b   1.000
_cell.length_c   1.000
_cell.angle_alpha   90.00
_cell.angle_beta   90.00
_cell.angle_gamma   90.00
#
_symmetry.space_group_name_H-M   'P 1'
#
loop_
_entity.id
_entity.type
_entity.pdbx_description
1 polymer ?
#
loop_
_entity_poly.entity_id
_entity_poly.type
_entity_poly.pdbx_seq_one_letter_code
_entity_poly.pdbx_strand_id
1 'polypeptide(L)'
;MSLQARYSALEITTTSTKLAALFAMRAEPGGPSCFDVVMFDVVGDSLDALVESWEEIRLCYQDSANAEYDLAVLDCVAKLAEEPGGEQAWLWVLGSVITAPYLTWLPGDGVADAAVKALRAADAALRAQPCTHVSHPYETHTDEDDEILLDVFSPLANEGEEWEGWEEPRPREEWLCPRNVAGFARIALDILDPGSVADVPARLPAEAVEQIDVLSCLLEGYPKWSTDVEDEIASQGWALSTADPEELAGRVLVVRAVSWHAIWDTERKSVLDDLIEGLEKALARYDRVSCEHDPDDHPRLPNSGPIAAEQGILLSYAAGRARYERSPRGREEPLEALLCPAFIAAVAQESLDSLIKCRDQRFGAGDASQSNVDS
;
A
#
# COMPACT_ATOMS: atom_id res chain seq x y z
N MET A 1 33.14 18.43 8.00
CA MET A 1 33.20 17.82 6.65
C MET A 1 31.91 18.17 5.94
N SER A 2 31.96 18.89 4.81
CA SER A 2 30.76 19.46 4.19
C SER A 2 29.92 18.40 3.46
N LEU A 3 28.60 18.61 3.48
CA LEU A 3 27.55 17.83 2.81
C LEU A 3 27.81 17.56 1.32
N GLN A 4 28.68 18.33 0.69
CA GLN A 4 28.97 18.24 -0.74
C GLN A 4 29.85 17.04 -1.12
N ALA A 5 30.52 16.39 -0.16
CA ALA A 5 31.36 15.22 -0.42
C ALA A 5 30.61 13.87 -0.35
N ARG A 6 29.32 13.86 0.03
CA ARG A 6 28.51 12.64 0.07
C ARG A 6 27.67 12.40 -1.19
N TYR A 7 27.62 13.36 -2.11
CA TYR A 7 26.77 13.32 -3.31
C TYR A 7 27.35 12.52 -4.50
N SER A 8 28.54 11.93 -4.39
CA SER A 8 29.24 11.36 -5.55
C SER A 8 29.40 9.83 -5.56
N ALA A 9 28.64 9.08 -4.77
CA ALA A 9 28.82 7.62 -4.71
C ALA A 9 27.54 6.80 -4.48
N LEU A 10 26.44 7.13 -5.15
CA LEU A 10 25.36 6.17 -5.38
C LEU A 10 25.23 5.92 -6.88
N GLU A 11 25.62 4.72 -7.31
CA GLU A 11 25.36 4.19 -8.65
C GLU A 11 23.84 4.02 -8.81
N ILE A 12 23.29 4.82 -9.72
CA ILE A 12 21.90 4.80 -10.14
C ILE A 12 21.69 3.56 -11.01
N THR A 13 20.91 2.60 -10.52
CA THR A 13 20.42 1.48 -11.33
C THR A 13 19.37 1.96 -12.33
N THR A 14 19.27 1.23 -13.44
CA THR A 14 18.61 1.60 -14.71
C THR A 14 17.14 2.03 -14.59
N THR A 15 16.44 1.61 -13.53
CA THR A 15 15.04 1.94 -13.22
C THR A 15 14.85 3.43 -12.90
N SER A 16 15.83 4.07 -12.26
CA SER A 16 15.76 5.49 -11.90
C SER A 16 15.91 6.41 -13.11
N THR A 17 16.54 5.97 -14.19
CA THR A 17 16.67 6.75 -15.44
C THR A 17 15.34 6.80 -16.22
N LYS A 18 14.54 5.73 -16.20
CA LYS A 18 13.20 5.72 -16.83
C LYS A 18 12.21 6.61 -16.05
N LEU A 19 12.20 6.52 -14.72
CA LEU A 19 11.41 7.40 -13.87
C LEU A 19 11.82 8.88 -14.01
N ALA A 20 13.13 9.16 -14.05
CA ALA A 20 13.62 10.53 -14.27
C ALA A 20 13.23 11.09 -15.65
N ALA A 21 13.15 10.25 -16.69
CA ALA A 21 12.70 10.66 -18.03
C ALA A 21 11.19 10.98 -18.04
N LEU A 22 10.35 10.14 -17.40
CA LEU A 22 8.92 10.38 -17.23
C LEU A 22 8.63 11.65 -16.41
N PHE A 23 9.38 11.90 -15.33
CA PHE A 23 9.25 13.12 -14.54
C PHE A 23 9.79 14.37 -15.27
N ALA A 24 10.84 14.26 -16.09
CA ALA A 24 11.36 15.37 -16.88
C ALA A 24 10.39 15.83 -17.98
N MET A 25 9.56 14.94 -18.52
CA MET A 25 8.52 15.29 -19.51
C MET A 25 7.34 16.08 -18.88
N ARG A 26 7.18 16.05 -17.56
CA ARG A 26 6.10 16.73 -16.81
C ARG A 26 6.38 18.20 -16.51
N ALA A 27 7.61 18.68 -16.68
CA ALA A 27 8.06 19.99 -16.18
C ALA A 27 7.99 21.17 -17.18
N GLU A 28 7.54 20.96 -18.42
CA GLU A 28 7.41 22.07 -19.39
C GLU A 28 5.96 22.62 -19.47
N PRO A 29 5.73 23.90 -19.10
CA PRO A 29 4.43 24.54 -19.28
C PRO A 29 4.24 24.84 -20.77
N GLY A 30 3.56 23.93 -21.47
CA GLY A 30 3.23 24.07 -22.90
C GLY A 30 3.69 22.93 -23.81
N GLY A 31 4.10 21.79 -23.27
CA GLY A 31 4.34 20.56 -24.05
C GLY A 31 3.05 20.03 -24.72
N PRO A 32 3.17 19.26 -25.82
CA PRO A 32 2.00 18.73 -26.54
C PRO A 32 1.11 17.94 -25.58
N SER A 33 -0.17 18.27 -25.56
CA SER A 33 -1.16 17.48 -24.82
C SER A 33 -1.10 16.03 -25.29
N CYS A 34 -1.13 15.07 -24.37
CA CYS A 34 -1.20 13.62 -24.64
C CYS A 34 -2.42 13.15 -25.45
N PHE A 35 -3.15 14.06 -26.11
CA PHE A 35 -4.26 13.74 -27.00
C PHE A 35 -3.74 13.48 -28.42
N ASP A 36 -3.35 12.24 -28.68
CA ASP A 36 -3.64 11.63 -29.98
C ASP A 36 -4.40 10.33 -29.74
N VAL A 37 -5.62 10.33 -30.26
CA VAL A 37 -6.61 9.25 -30.19
C VAL A 37 -6.05 7.98 -30.83
N VAL A 38 -5.74 6.96 -30.02
CA VAL A 38 -5.54 5.59 -30.51
C VAL A 38 -6.85 4.82 -30.30
N MET A 39 -7.67 4.80 -31.33
CA MET A 39 -8.75 3.82 -31.46
C MET A 39 -8.09 2.46 -31.78
N PHE A 40 -8.05 1.56 -30.80
CA PHE A 40 -7.52 0.22 -30.96
C PHE A 40 -8.42 -0.62 -31.87
N ASP A 41 -7.89 -0.97 -33.05
CA ASP A 41 -8.46 -1.94 -33.98
C ASP A 41 -7.62 -3.21 -33.82
N VAL A 42 -8.14 -4.21 -33.11
CA VAL A 42 -7.42 -5.42 -32.66
C VAL A 42 -7.11 -6.35 -33.83
N VAL A 43 -6.13 -5.95 -34.65
CA VAL A 43 -5.33 -6.82 -35.52
C VAL A 43 -3.91 -6.25 -35.54
N GLY A 44 -3.17 -6.40 -34.43
CA GLY A 44 -1.72 -6.18 -34.42
C GLY A 44 -1.11 -5.32 -33.31
N ASP A 45 -1.78 -5.08 -32.19
CA ASP A 45 -1.09 -4.50 -31.02
C ASP A 45 -0.17 -5.56 -30.40
N SER A 46 1.14 -5.24 -30.34
CA SER A 46 2.14 -6.15 -29.75
C SER A 46 1.88 -6.31 -28.25
N LEU A 47 2.27 -7.46 -27.70
CA LEU A 47 2.30 -7.68 -26.25
C LEU A 47 2.94 -6.49 -25.49
N ASP A 48 3.96 -5.88 -26.09
CA ASP A 48 4.63 -4.68 -25.55
C ASP A 48 3.67 -3.51 -25.34
N ALA A 49 2.79 -3.21 -26.30
CA ALA A 49 1.82 -2.11 -26.18
C ALA A 49 0.80 -2.37 -25.07
N LEU A 50 0.40 -3.64 -24.90
CA LEU A 50 -0.50 -4.05 -23.82
C LEU A 50 0.18 -3.90 -22.45
N VAL A 51 1.42 -4.37 -22.34
CA VAL A 51 2.23 -4.27 -21.11
C VAL A 51 2.50 -2.81 -20.75
N GLU A 52 2.83 -1.96 -21.74
CA GLU A 52 3.03 -0.52 -21.55
C GLU A 52 1.76 0.16 -21.03
N SER A 53 0.59 -0.18 -21.59
CA SER A 53 -0.70 0.34 -21.11
C SER A 53 -0.99 -0.08 -19.67
N TRP A 54 -0.73 -1.34 -19.31
CA TRP A 54 -0.92 -1.80 -17.93
C TRP A 54 0.08 -1.19 -16.95
N GLU A 55 1.33 -0.99 -17.37
CA GLU A 55 2.34 -0.29 -16.58
C GLU A 55 1.91 1.16 -16.32
N GLU A 56 1.39 1.85 -17.34
CA GLU A 56 0.87 3.21 -17.19
C GLU A 56 -0.28 3.26 -16.18
N ILE A 57 -1.28 2.37 -16.30
CA ILE A 57 -2.40 2.28 -15.35
C ILE A 57 -1.88 2.01 -13.93
N ARG A 58 -0.89 1.14 -13.76
CA ARG A 58 -0.28 0.84 -12.46
C ARG A 58 0.43 2.07 -11.88
N LEU A 59 1.17 2.81 -12.69
CA LEU A 59 1.93 3.99 -12.24
C LEU A 59 1.01 5.20 -11.96
N CYS A 60 -0.09 5.30 -12.69
CA CYS A 60 -1.05 6.41 -12.63
C CYS A 60 -2.40 5.99 -12.03
N TYR A 61 -2.41 4.97 -11.16
CA TYR A 61 -3.65 4.37 -10.63
C TYR A 61 -4.56 5.36 -9.88
N GLN A 62 -4.03 6.51 -9.46
CA GLN A 62 -4.73 7.58 -8.77
C GLN A 62 -5.57 8.47 -9.70
N ASP A 63 -5.41 8.35 -11.01
CA ASP A 63 -6.19 9.09 -12.01
C ASP A 63 -7.63 8.55 -12.04
N SER A 64 -8.41 9.00 -11.06
CA SER A 64 -9.79 8.57 -10.82
C SER A 64 -10.70 8.79 -12.03
N ALA A 65 -11.60 7.84 -12.28
CA ALA A 65 -12.58 7.86 -13.36
C ALA A 65 -11.95 8.14 -14.75
N ASN A 66 -10.74 7.62 -14.97
CA ASN A 66 -10.07 7.72 -16.26
C ASN A 66 -10.74 6.73 -17.23
N ALA A 67 -11.53 7.28 -18.16
CA ALA A 67 -12.28 6.50 -19.12
C ALA A 67 -11.40 5.61 -20.03
N GLU A 68 -10.15 6.01 -20.29
CA GLU A 68 -9.20 5.21 -21.09
C GLU A 68 -8.70 4.01 -20.28
N TYR A 69 -8.40 4.21 -19.00
CA TYR A 69 -8.01 3.13 -18.09
C TYR A 69 -9.18 2.17 -17.84
N ASP A 70 -10.40 2.69 -17.67
CA ASP A 70 -11.61 1.88 -17.58
C ASP A 70 -11.78 0.99 -18.82
N LEU A 71 -11.59 1.54 -20.03
CA LEU A 71 -11.70 0.78 -21.27
C LEU A 71 -10.62 -0.31 -21.39
N ALA A 72 -9.37 0.01 -21.06
CA ALA A 72 -8.27 -0.94 -21.10
C ALA A 72 -8.48 -2.10 -20.11
N VAL A 73 -8.94 -1.80 -18.89
CA VAL A 73 -9.28 -2.82 -17.89
C VAL A 73 -10.48 -3.65 -18.34
N LEU A 74 -11.54 -3.01 -18.86
CA LEU A 74 -12.72 -3.73 -19.35
C LEU A 74 -12.40 -4.65 -20.54
N ASP A 75 -11.50 -4.26 -21.44
CA ASP A 75 -11.04 -5.14 -22.53
C ASP A 75 -10.30 -6.35 -21.96
N CYS A 76 -9.31 -6.15 -21.08
CA CYS A 76 -8.60 -7.22 -20.38
C CYS A 76 -9.55 -8.20 -19.69
N VAL A 77 -10.52 -7.67 -18.93
CA VAL A 77 -11.53 -8.45 -18.21
C VAL A 77 -12.49 -9.18 -19.16
N ALA A 78 -12.87 -8.55 -20.27
CA ALA A 78 -13.72 -9.18 -21.29
C ALA A 78 -13.01 -10.38 -21.94
N LYS A 79 -11.73 -10.22 -22.30
CA LYS A 79 -10.91 -11.31 -22.85
C LYS A 79 -10.76 -12.47 -21.86
N LEU A 80 -10.55 -12.18 -20.58
CA LEU A 80 -10.54 -13.21 -19.54
C LEU A 80 -11.89 -13.91 -19.39
N ALA A 81 -13.00 -13.16 -19.49
CA ALA A 81 -14.33 -13.71 -19.35
C ALA A 81 -14.77 -14.60 -20.54
N GLU A 82 -14.24 -14.37 -21.75
CA GLU A 82 -14.49 -15.21 -22.92
C GLU A 82 -13.93 -16.63 -22.73
N GLU A 83 -12.69 -16.75 -22.24
CA GLU A 83 -12.00 -18.03 -22.03
C GLU A 83 -11.30 -18.10 -20.65
N PRO A 84 -12.05 -18.22 -19.54
CA PRO A 84 -11.50 -18.09 -18.18
C PRO A 84 -10.48 -19.17 -17.79
N GLY A 85 -10.48 -20.31 -18.50
CA GLY A 85 -9.48 -21.37 -18.35
C GLY A 85 -8.69 -21.65 -19.62
N GLY A 86 -8.71 -20.74 -20.59
CA GLY A 86 -8.05 -20.88 -21.88
C GLY A 86 -6.53 -20.75 -21.80
N GLU A 87 -5.85 -21.04 -22.91
CA GLU A 87 -4.38 -21.01 -22.99
C GLU A 87 -3.79 -19.61 -22.74
N GLN A 88 -4.56 -18.55 -22.98
CA GLN A 88 -4.16 -17.17 -22.74
C GLN A 88 -4.65 -16.60 -21.39
N ALA A 89 -5.32 -17.40 -20.55
CA ALA A 89 -5.85 -16.90 -19.27
C ALA A 89 -4.75 -16.29 -18.37
N TRP A 90 -3.51 -16.81 -18.46
CA TRP A 90 -2.36 -16.26 -17.73
C TRP A 90 -2.10 -14.78 -18.05
N LEU A 91 -2.20 -14.38 -19.33
CA LEU A 91 -1.92 -13.02 -19.78
C LEU A 91 -2.90 -12.04 -19.12
N TRP A 92 -4.19 -12.35 -19.20
CA TRP A 92 -5.24 -11.48 -18.69
C TRP A 92 -5.33 -11.49 -17.16
N VAL A 93 -5.03 -12.62 -16.51
CA VAL A 93 -4.95 -12.69 -15.06
C VAL A 93 -3.78 -11.85 -14.53
N LEU A 94 -2.58 -11.97 -15.11
CA LEU A 94 -1.45 -11.16 -14.69
C LEU A 94 -1.69 -9.67 -14.98
N GLY A 95 -2.26 -9.33 -16.13
CA GLY A 95 -2.68 -7.95 -16.43
C GLY A 95 -3.70 -7.42 -15.42
N SER A 96 -4.60 -8.27 -14.92
CA SER A 96 -5.54 -7.91 -13.85
C SER A 96 -4.86 -7.69 -12.51
N VAL A 97 -3.77 -8.40 -12.18
CA VAL A 97 -2.96 -8.14 -10.97
C VAL A 97 -2.29 -6.77 -11.07
N ILE A 98 -1.64 -6.49 -12.21
CA ILE A 98 -0.96 -5.21 -12.47
C ILE A 98 -1.92 -4.02 -12.35
N THR A 99 -3.14 -4.16 -12.87
CA THR A 99 -4.15 -3.08 -12.91
C THR A 99 -5.07 -3.05 -11.68
N ALA A 100 -4.95 -4.00 -10.75
CA ALA A 100 -5.78 -4.05 -9.55
C ALA A 100 -5.70 -2.80 -8.65
N PRO A 101 -4.56 -2.11 -8.47
CA PRO A 101 -4.51 -0.87 -7.69
C PRO A 101 -5.48 0.20 -8.22
N TYR A 102 -5.58 0.37 -9.54
CA TYR A 102 -6.51 1.32 -10.16
C TYR A 102 -7.97 0.99 -9.82
N LEU A 103 -8.32 -0.30 -9.89
CA LEU A 103 -9.65 -0.79 -9.58
C LEU A 103 -10.07 -0.59 -8.11
N THR A 104 -9.10 -0.47 -7.19
CA THR A 104 -9.37 -0.18 -5.76
C THR A 104 -9.50 1.30 -5.44
N TRP A 105 -9.10 2.19 -6.35
CA TRP A 105 -9.11 3.62 -6.10
C TRP A 105 -10.50 4.21 -6.35
N LEU A 106 -10.78 4.65 -7.57
CA LEU A 106 -12.08 5.20 -7.99
C LEU A 106 -12.28 4.96 -9.50
N PRO A 107 -12.42 3.69 -9.94
CA PRO A 107 -12.70 3.40 -11.34
C PRO A 107 -14.14 3.82 -11.71
N GLY A 108 -14.47 3.80 -12.99
CA GLY A 108 -15.85 4.01 -13.45
C GLY A 108 -16.84 2.98 -12.88
N ASP A 109 -18.13 3.37 -12.85
CA ASP A 109 -19.21 2.53 -12.33
C ASP A 109 -19.23 1.14 -12.98
N GLY A 110 -19.12 0.10 -12.16
CA GLY A 110 -19.22 -1.31 -12.57
C GLY A 110 -17.94 -1.95 -13.13
N VAL A 111 -16.85 -1.19 -13.28
CA VAL A 111 -15.57 -1.72 -13.79
C VAL A 111 -14.96 -2.73 -12.82
N ALA A 112 -14.88 -2.40 -11.53
CA ALA A 112 -14.40 -3.32 -10.49
C ALA A 112 -15.28 -4.59 -10.38
N ASP A 113 -16.61 -4.45 -10.45
CA ASP A 113 -17.53 -5.59 -10.41
C ASP A 113 -17.31 -6.56 -11.59
N ALA A 114 -17.04 -6.02 -12.78
CA ALA A 114 -16.72 -6.83 -13.95
C ALA A 114 -15.42 -7.61 -13.74
N ALA A 115 -14.37 -6.95 -13.21
CA ALA A 115 -13.09 -7.58 -12.91
C ALA A 115 -13.24 -8.71 -11.89
N VAL A 116 -13.92 -8.46 -10.76
CA VAL A 116 -14.19 -9.48 -9.73
C VAL A 116 -14.92 -10.68 -10.32
N LYS A 117 -15.92 -10.46 -11.19
CA LYS A 117 -16.67 -11.53 -11.83
C LYS A 117 -15.79 -12.38 -12.75
N ALA A 118 -14.96 -11.77 -13.59
CA ALA A 118 -14.08 -12.50 -14.50
C ALA A 118 -13.00 -13.27 -13.74
N LEU A 119 -12.37 -12.66 -12.73
CA LEU A 119 -11.36 -13.31 -11.89
C LEU A 119 -11.91 -14.51 -11.12
N ARG A 120 -13.14 -14.43 -10.59
CA ARG A 120 -13.82 -15.58 -9.96
C ARG A 120 -14.09 -16.70 -10.95
N ALA A 121 -14.48 -16.37 -12.18
CA ALA A 121 -14.68 -17.37 -13.24
C ALA A 121 -13.35 -18.04 -13.62
N ALA A 122 -12.26 -17.26 -13.71
CA ALA A 122 -10.91 -17.76 -13.97
C ALA A 122 -10.41 -18.68 -12.85
N ASP A 123 -10.49 -18.27 -11.58
CA ASP A 123 -10.12 -19.11 -10.43
C ASP A 123 -10.86 -20.46 -10.49
N ALA A 124 -12.18 -20.43 -10.68
CA ALA A 124 -12.98 -21.65 -10.75
C ALA A 124 -12.60 -22.56 -11.93
N ALA A 125 -12.42 -21.99 -13.13
CA ALA A 125 -12.10 -22.75 -14.34
C ALA A 125 -10.68 -23.35 -14.29
N LEU A 126 -9.71 -22.57 -13.85
CA LEU A 126 -8.30 -22.97 -13.78
C LEU A 126 -8.03 -23.99 -12.67
N ARG A 127 -8.67 -23.84 -11.50
CA ARG A 127 -8.54 -24.82 -10.41
C ARG A 127 -9.16 -26.18 -10.71
N ALA A 128 -10.12 -26.24 -11.63
CA ALA A 128 -10.69 -27.51 -12.08
C ALA A 128 -9.72 -28.32 -12.96
N GLN A 129 -8.65 -27.69 -13.46
CA GLN A 129 -7.65 -28.33 -14.30
C GLN A 129 -6.57 -29.03 -13.45
N PRO A 130 -6.02 -30.17 -13.92
CA PRO A 130 -4.98 -30.87 -13.19
C PRO A 130 -3.67 -30.08 -13.17
N CYS A 131 -2.96 -30.14 -12.05
CA CYS A 131 -1.60 -29.66 -11.91
C CYS A 131 -0.79 -30.67 -11.09
N THR A 132 0.45 -30.95 -11.51
CA THR A 132 1.35 -31.88 -10.80
C THR A 132 2.56 -31.19 -10.18
N HIS A 133 2.66 -29.87 -10.29
CA HIS A 133 3.75 -29.11 -9.68
C HIS A 133 3.60 -29.11 -8.16
N VAL A 134 4.74 -29.18 -7.47
CA VAL A 134 4.81 -29.24 -6.00
C VAL A 134 4.65 -27.86 -5.38
N SER A 135 5.11 -26.82 -6.08
CA SER A 135 5.08 -25.42 -5.65
C SER A 135 4.78 -24.52 -6.83
N HIS A 136 4.31 -23.30 -6.53
CA HIS A 136 3.87 -22.36 -7.55
C HIS A 136 4.39 -20.94 -7.24
N PRO A 137 4.81 -20.16 -8.25
CA PRO A 137 5.29 -18.79 -8.06
C PRO A 137 4.38 -17.90 -7.18
N TYR A 138 3.05 -17.98 -7.34
CA TYR A 138 2.12 -17.16 -6.54
C TYR A 138 2.22 -17.38 -5.01
N GLU A 139 2.73 -18.54 -4.56
CA GLU A 139 2.78 -18.91 -3.14
C GLU A 139 3.80 -18.06 -2.36
N THR A 140 4.82 -17.57 -3.05
CA THR A 140 5.87 -16.71 -2.49
C THR A 140 5.81 -15.28 -3.03
N HIS A 141 4.86 -14.97 -3.93
CA HIS A 141 4.71 -13.68 -4.60
C HIS A 141 4.20 -12.59 -3.66
N THR A 142 5.05 -11.63 -3.33
CA THR A 142 4.74 -10.47 -2.48
C THR A 142 4.29 -9.27 -3.30
N ASP A 143 3.84 -8.21 -2.65
CA ASP A 143 3.47 -6.94 -3.27
C ASP A 143 4.66 -6.21 -3.89
N GLU A 144 5.85 -6.38 -3.32
CA GLU A 144 7.10 -5.89 -3.90
C GLU A 144 7.40 -6.56 -5.26
N ASP A 145 6.92 -7.79 -5.47
CA ASP A 145 7.14 -8.54 -6.70
C ASP A 145 6.19 -8.15 -7.84
N ASP A 146 5.13 -7.37 -7.58
CA ASP A 146 4.11 -7.04 -8.58
C ASP A 146 4.70 -6.26 -9.76
N GLU A 147 5.66 -5.36 -9.53
CA GLU A 147 6.32 -4.62 -10.61
C GLU A 147 7.11 -5.53 -11.53
N ILE A 148 7.64 -6.62 -10.99
CA ILE A 148 8.46 -7.58 -11.74
C ILE A 148 7.60 -8.48 -12.63
N LEU A 149 6.27 -8.53 -12.41
CA LEU A 149 5.36 -9.23 -13.33
C LEU A 149 5.37 -8.62 -14.74
N LEU A 150 5.71 -7.33 -14.89
CA LEU A 150 5.86 -6.71 -16.21
C LEU A 150 7.01 -7.36 -16.99
N ASP A 151 8.09 -7.72 -16.30
CA ASP A 151 9.27 -8.35 -16.89
C ASP A 151 9.04 -9.84 -17.22
N VAL A 152 7.99 -10.48 -16.67
CA VAL A 152 7.69 -11.89 -16.98
C VAL A 152 6.88 -12.08 -18.26
N PHE A 153 6.20 -11.05 -18.79
CA PHE A 153 5.33 -11.22 -19.95
C PHE A 153 6.08 -11.70 -21.21
N SER A 154 7.23 -11.08 -21.51
CA SER A 154 8.04 -11.44 -22.68
C SER A 154 8.54 -12.89 -22.65
N PRO A 155 9.24 -13.36 -21.58
CA PRO A 155 9.70 -14.75 -21.51
C PRO A 155 8.56 -15.77 -21.41
N LEU A 156 7.37 -15.39 -20.93
CA LEU A 156 6.20 -16.26 -20.96
C LEU A 156 5.58 -16.36 -22.36
N ALA A 157 5.60 -15.29 -23.14
CA ALA A 157 5.06 -15.30 -24.51
C ALA A 157 6.00 -15.98 -25.52
N ASN A 158 7.32 -15.84 -25.35
CA ASN A 158 8.32 -16.31 -26.30
C ASN A 158 9.14 -17.49 -25.75
N GLU A 159 8.91 -18.68 -26.30
CA GLU A 159 9.70 -19.86 -25.94
C GLU A 159 11.18 -19.68 -26.36
N GLY A 160 12.08 -19.67 -25.38
CA GLY A 160 13.53 -19.57 -25.60
C GLY A 160 14.15 -18.21 -25.26
N GLU A 161 13.36 -17.24 -24.83
CA GLU A 161 13.87 -16.00 -24.24
C GLU A 161 14.40 -16.27 -22.83
N GLU A 162 15.56 -15.70 -22.50
CA GLU A 162 16.18 -15.86 -21.19
C GLU A 162 15.52 -14.93 -20.17
N TRP A 163 15.37 -15.43 -18.94
CA TRP A 163 14.91 -14.65 -17.80
C TRP A 163 16.05 -13.73 -17.34
N GLU A 164 16.22 -12.58 -17.99
CA GLU A 164 17.23 -11.61 -17.58
C GLU A 164 16.91 -11.07 -16.17
N GLY A 165 17.88 -11.10 -15.26
CA GLY A 165 17.81 -10.39 -13.98
C GLY A 165 17.20 -11.13 -12.77
N TRP A 166 16.69 -12.36 -12.93
CA TRP A 166 16.07 -13.09 -11.81
C TRP A 166 17.08 -13.94 -11.04
N GLU A 167 17.15 -13.76 -9.72
CA GLU A 167 18.06 -14.54 -8.84
C GLU A 167 17.63 -16.02 -8.74
N GLU A 168 16.34 -16.33 -8.92
CA GLU A 168 15.79 -17.69 -8.93
C GLU A 168 14.79 -17.90 -10.10
N PRO A 169 15.25 -18.07 -11.35
CA PRO A 169 14.35 -18.27 -12.48
C PRO A 169 13.57 -19.58 -12.32
N ARG A 170 12.25 -19.47 -12.24
CA ARG A 170 11.34 -20.62 -12.22
C ARG A 170 11.01 -21.06 -13.65
N PRO A 171 10.83 -22.36 -13.93
CA PRO A 171 10.47 -22.84 -15.25
C PRO A 171 9.18 -22.20 -15.78
N ARG A 172 9.14 -21.87 -17.08
CA ARG A 172 7.94 -21.33 -17.77
C ARG A 172 6.69 -22.19 -17.55
N GLU A 173 6.84 -23.51 -17.49
CA GLU A 173 5.73 -24.44 -17.23
C GLU A 173 5.10 -24.27 -15.85
N GLU A 174 5.85 -23.84 -14.84
CA GLU A 174 5.30 -23.56 -13.51
C GLU A 174 4.49 -22.26 -13.49
N TRP A 175 4.96 -21.23 -14.21
CA TRP A 175 4.25 -19.97 -14.36
C TRP A 175 2.93 -20.12 -15.10
N LEU A 176 2.92 -20.89 -16.18
CA LEU A 176 1.73 -21.08 -17.02
C LEU A 176 0.80 -22.16 -16.52
N CYS A 177 1.17 -22.93 -15.48
CA CYS A 177 0.30 -23.99 -15.02
C CYS A 177 -1.02 -23.43 -14.44
N PRO A 178 -2.16 -24.13 -14.63
CA PRO A 178 -3.46 -23.60 -14.24
C PRO A 178 -3.55 -23.24 -12.75
N ARG A 179 -2.83 -23.98 -11.89
CA ARG A 179 -2.82 -23.74 -10.45
C ARG A 179 -2.13 -22.43 -10.09
N ASN A 180 -1.04 -22.09 -10.78
CA ASN A 180 -0.35 -20.82 -10.58
C ASN A 180 -1.19 -19.65 -11.05
N VAL A 181 -1.75 -19.74 -12.27
CA VAL A 181 -2.62 -18.70 -12.82
C VAL A 181 -3.85 -18.48 -11.94
N ALA A 182 -4.48 -19.54 -11.43
CA ALA A 182 -5.56 -19.40 -10.45
C ALA A 182 -5.10 -18.69 -9.16
N GLY A 183 -3.88 -18.96 -8.70
CA GLY A 183 -3.28 -18.28 -7.56
C GLY A 183 -3.15 -16.77 -7.77
N PHE A 184 -2.67 -16.33 -8.92
CA PHE A 184 -2.63 -14.91 -9.29
C PHE A 184 -4.03 -14.30 -9.46
N ALA A 185 -5.01 -15.04 -9.99
CA ALA A 185 -6.39 -14.56 -10.05
C ALA A 185 -6.95 -14.32 -8.64
N ARG A 186 -6.58 -15.16 -7.68
CA ARG A 186 -6.93 -14.98 -6.27
C ARG A 186 -6.17 -13.81 -5.64
N ILE A 187 -4.90 -13.59 -5.97
CA ILE A 187 -4.17 -12.38 -5.53
C ILE A 187 -4.90 -11.12 -6.02
N ALA A 188 -5.28 -11.04 -7.29
CA ALA A 188 -6.07 -9.92 -7.80
C ALA A 188 -7.40 -9.76 -7.05
N LEU A 189 -8.11 -10.86 -6.74
CA LEU A 189 -9.32 -10.81 -5.92
C LEU A 189 -9.06 -10.31 -4.49
N ASP A 190 -7.93 -10.67 -3.87
CA ASP A 190 -7.53 -10.16 -2.56
C ASP A 190 -7.19 -8.67 -2.61
N ILE A 191 -6.63 -8.16 -3.71
CA ILE A 191 -6.41 -6.71 -3.87
C ILE A 191 -7.77 -5.98 -3.95
N LEU A 192 -8.70 -6.49 -4.76
CA LEU A 192 -10.01 -5.86 -4.99
C LEU A 192 -10.97 -5.98 -3.79
N ASP A 193 -10.86 -7.06 -3.03
CA ASP A 193 -11.68 -7.37 -1.87
C ASP A 193 -10.78 -8.02 -0.80
N PRO A 194 -10.02 -7.20 -0.02
CA PRO A 194 -9.04 -7.69 0.94
C PRO A 194 -9.58 -8.70 1.94
N GLY A 195 -8.97 -9.88 1.99
CA GLY A 195 -9.38 -10.99 2.85
C GLY A 195 -10.49 -11.86 2.26
N SER A 196 -10.94 -11.60 1.03
CA SER A 196 -11.98 -12.40 0.36
C SER A 196 -11.51 -13.80 -0.04
N VAL A 197 -10.20 -14.01 -0.13
CA VAL A 197 -9.60 -15.30 -0.50
C VAL A 197 -8.57 -15.76 0.54
N ALA A 198 -8.64 -17.03 0.90
CA ALA A 198 -7.60 -17.68 1.69
C ALA A 198 -6.44 -18.17 0.81
N ASP A 199 -5.36 -18.62 1.44
CA ASP A 199 -4.25 -19.34 0.80
C ASP A 199 -3.49 -18.54 -0.28
N VAL A 200 -3.50 -17.21 -0.19
CA VAL A 200 -2.62 -16.32 -0.96
C VAL A 200 -1.83 -15.38 -0.02
N PRO A 201 -0.69 -14.83 -0.47
CA PRO A 201 -0.04 -13.73 0.21
C PRO A 201 -1.01 -12.56 0.38
N ALA A 202 -1.25 -12.13 1.64
CA ALA A 202 -2.24 -11.09 1.92
C ALA A 202 -1.79 -9.74 1.36
N ARG A 203 -2.71 -9.00 0.74
CA ARG A 203 -2.43 -7.71 0.12
C ARG A 203 -2.98 -6.55 0.91
N LEU A 204 -2.15 -5.51 1.06
CA LEU A 204 -2.59 -4.25 1.62
C LEU A 204 -3.42 -3.50 0.58
N PRO A 205 -4.45 -2.75 0.99
CA PRO A 205 -5.09 -1.78 0.12
C PRO A 205 -4.06 -0.78 -0.43
N ALA A 206 -4.26 -0.30 -1.66
CA ALA A 206 -3.34 0.64 -2.32
C ALA A 206 -3.10 1.91 -1.46
N GLU A 207 -4.15 2.44 -0.83
CA GLU A 207 -4.06 3.57 0.11
C GLU A 207 -3.11 3.28 1.28
N ALA A 208 -3.11 2.07 1.82
CA ALA A 208 -2.22 1.70 2.92
C ALA A 208 -0.76 1.62 2.48
N VAL A 209 -0.50 1.08 1.28
CA VAL A 209 0.85 1.05 0.68
C VAL A 209 1.37 2.46 0.43
N GLU A 210 0.53 3.33 -0.14
CA GLU A 210 0.88 4.74 -0.35
C GLU A 210 1.16 5.45 0.99
N GLN A 211 0.31 5.24 2.00
CA GLN A 211 0.49 5.83 3.32
C GLN A 211 1.80 5.39 3.98
N ILE A 212 2.19 4.11 3.83
CA ILE A 212 3.50 3.62 4.28
C ILE A 212 4.63 4.36 3.59
N ASP A 213 4.58 4.51 2.28
CA ASP A 213 5.64 5.15 1.49
C ASP A 213 5.74 6.66 1.80
N VAL A 214 4.61 7.37 1.87
CA VAL A 214 4.54 8.79 2.25
C VAL A 214 5.09 9.02 3.65
N LEU A 215 4.63 8.25 4.64
CA LEU A 215 5.08 8.40 6.03
C LEU A 215 6.55 8.00 6.20
N SER A 216 7.03 6.97 5.47
CA SER A 216 8.44 6.58 5.51
C SER A 216 9.32 7.72 4.98
N CYS A 217 9.01 8.27 3.80
CA CYS A 217 9.73 9.40 3.23
C CYS A 217 9.73 10.63 4.16
N LEU A 218 8.56 10.98 4.73
CA LEU A 218 8.41 12.10 5.66
C LEU A 218 9.25 11.89 6.93
N LEU A 219 9.15 10.72 7.56
CA LEU A 219 9.80 10.44 8.84
C LEU A 219 11.30 10.22 8.72
N GLU A 220 11.80 9.91 7.52
CA GLU A 220 13.24 9.94 7.21
C GLU A 220 13.77 11.34 6.84
N GLY A 221 12.89 12.34 6.72
CA GLY A 221 13.26 13.73 6.45
C GLY A 221 13.44 14.07 4.98
N TYR A 222 12.89 13.25 4.08
CA TYR A 222 12.82 13.51 2.63
C TYR A 222 11.38 13.39 2.13
N PRO A 223 10.45 14.27 2.56
CA PRO A 223 9.05 14.19 2.11
C PRO A 223 8.98 14.21 0.58
N LYS A 224 8.01 13.46 0.03
CA LYS A 224 7.78 13.43 -1.42
C LYS A 224 7.48 14.83 -1.94
N TRP A 225 7.73 15.04 -3.23
CA TRP A 225 7.37 16.29 -3.89
C TRP A 225 5.86 16.54 -3.68
N SER A 226 5.48 17.77 -3.32
CA SER A 226 4.10 18.20 -3.00
C SER A 226 3.49 17.73 -1.65
N THR A 227 4.17 16.92 -0.85
CA THR A 227 3.68 16.59 0.50
C THR A 227 3.77 17.81 1.42
N ASP A 228 2.62 18.30 1.90
CA ASP A 228 2.57 19.20 3.05
C ASP A 228 2.78 18.37 4.32
N VAL A 229 3.97 18.51 4.91
CA VAL A 229 4.40 17.72 6.07
C VAL A 229 3.47 17.93 7.26
N GLU A 230 3.02 19.16 7.49
CA GLU A 230 2.21 19.49 8.66
C GLU A 230 0.77 18.99 8.49
N ASP A 231 0.21 19.11 7.28
CA ASP A 231 -1.11 18.56 6.99
C ASP A 231 -1.10 17.02 6.99
N GLU A 232 -0.03 16.37 6.50
CA GLU A 232 0.11 14.90 6.52
C GLU A 232 0.24 14.35 7.95
N ILE A 233 0.93 15.08 8.84
CA ILE A 233 1.00 14.70 10.26
C ILE A 233 -0.36 14.92 10.93
N ALA A 234 -1.00 16.06 10.69
CA ALA A 234 -2.31 16.39 11.28
C ALA A 234 -3.40 15.39 10.84
N SER A 235 -3.37 14.94 9.58
CA SER A 235 -4.31 13.96 9.04
C SER A 235 -4.28 12.63 9.81
N GLN A 236 -3.15 12.23 10.39
CA GLN A 236 -3.07 11.03 11.24
C GLN A 236 -3.86 11.16 12.54
N GLY A 237 -3.89 12.36 13.14
CA GLY A 237 -4.71 12.66 14.30
C GLY A 237 -6.20 12.55 13.98
N TRP A 238 -6.60 13.08 12.82
CA TRP A 238 -7.96 12.94 12.30
C TRP A 238 -8.32 11.47 12.01
N ALA A 239 -7.46 10.73 11.32
CA ALA A 239 -7.65 9.31 11.01
C ALA A 239 -7.81 8.47 12.28
N LEU A 240 -7.01 8.73 13.33
CA LEU A 240 -7.18 8.08 14.63
C LEU A 240 -8.55 8.41 15.27
N SER A 241 -9.01 9.66 15.13
CA SER A 241 -10.26 10.11 15.71
C SER A 241 -11.50 9.43 15.10
N THR A 242 -11.42 9.06 13.83
CA THR A 242 -12.50 8.42 13.05
C THR A 242 -12.32 6.91 12.88
N ALA A 243 -11.17 6.35 13.30
CA ALA A 243 -10.84 4.93 13.17
C ALA A 243 -11.93 4.00 13.72
N ASP A 244 -12.16 2.89 13.04
CA ASP A 244 -12.99 1.80 13.55
C ASP A 244 -12.30 1.07 14.72
N PRO A 245 -13.06 0.34 15.57
CA PRO A 245 -12.48 -0.36 16.72
C PRO A 245 -11.34 -1.33 16.37
N GLU A 246 -11.41 -1.97 15.20
CA GLU A 246 -10.39 -2.92 14.73
C GLU A 246 -9.09 -2.25 14.25
N GLU A 247 -9.15 -0.97 13.87
CA GLU A 247 -7.99 -0.22 13.39
C GLU A 247 -7.29 0.56 14.50
N LEU A 248 -8.01 0.79 15.61
CA LEU A 248 -7.63 1.74 16.65
C LEU A 248 -6.21 1.51 17.19
N ALA A 249 -5.83 0.25 17.42
CA ALA A 249 -4.49 -0.10 17.89
C ALA A 249 -3.40 0.32 16.89
N GLY A 250 -3.59 0.00 15.60
CA GLY A 250 -2.66 0.39 14.55
C GLY A 250 -2.55 1.91 14.42
N ARG A 251 -3.69 2.61 14.40
CA ARG A 251 -3.73 4.09 14.27
C ARG A 251 -3.08 4.80 15.46
N VAL A 252 -3.17 4.27 16.68
CA VAL A 252 -2.42 4.80 17.84
C VAL A 252 -0.90 4.71 17.61
N LEU A 253 -0.42 3.61 17.03
CA LEU A 253 1.00 3.44 16.73
C LEU A 253 1.48 4.38 15.62
N VAL A 254 0.65 4.63 14.61
CA VAL A 254 0.93 5.65 13.58
C VAL A 254 1.05 7.04 14.22
N VAL A 255 0.07 7.44 15.05
CA VAL A 255 0.09 8.73 15.74
C VAL A 255 1.31 8.85 16.64
N ARG A 256 1.69 7.80 17.38
CA ARG A 256 2.95 7.78 18.14
C ARG A 256 4.16 8.05 17.24
N ALA A 257 4.24 7.38 16.09
CA ALA A 257 5.36 7.53 15.17
C ALA A 257 5.51 8.97 14.66
N VAL A 258 4.41 9.59 14.21
CA VAL A 258 4.43 10.98 13.72
C VAL A 258 4.56 12.02 14.84
N SER A 259 4.14 11.69 16.07
CA SER A 259 4.29 12.56 17.24
C SER A 259 5.76 12.89 17.52
N TRP A 260 6.67 11.96 17.27
CA TRP A 260 8.11 12.25 17.38
C TRP A 260 8.49 13.38 16.45
N HIS A 261 8.15 13.29 15.16
CA HIS A 261 8.45 14.34 14.20
C HIS A 261 7.78 15.68 14.60
N ALA A 262 6.49 15.65 14.95
CA ALA A 262 5.75 16.84 15.36
C ALA A 262 6.39 17.54 16.56
N ILE A 263 6.79 16.78 17.59
CA ILE A 263 7.43 17.33 18.80
C ILE A 263 8.76 18.00 18.51
N TRP A 264 9.49 17.56 17.48
CA TRP A 264 10.76 18.16 17.11
C TRP A 264 10.59 19.36 16.18
N ASP A 265 9.74 19.28 15.16
CA ASP A 265 9.86 20.16 13.99
C ASP A 265 8.59 20.93 13.60
N THR A 266 7.42 20.70 14.23
CA THR A 266 6.22 21.46 13.83
C THR A 266 6.21 22.90 14.33
N GLU A 267 5.82 23.83 13.46
CA GLU A 267 5.63 25.25 13.78
C GLU A 267 4.15 25.59 13.99
N ARG A 268 3.23 24.73 13.53
CA ARG A 268 1.78 24.91 13.68
C ARG A 268 1.24 24.26 14.96
N LYS A 269 0.61 25.09 15.80
CA LYS A 269 -0.13 24.61 16.98
C LYS A 269 -1.26 23.63 16.60
N SER A 270 -1.94 23.86 15.48
CA SER A 270 -3.07 23.03 15.05
C SER A 270 -2.67 21.57 14.84
N VAL A 271 -1.46 21.29 14.33
CA VAL A 271 -0.95 19.93 14.15
C VAL A 271 -0.90 19.19 15.48
N LEU A 272 -0.38 19.84 16.53
CA LEU A 272 -0.34 19.25 17.88
C LEU A 272 -1.75 19.06 18.45
N ASP A 273 -2.64 20.02 18.24
CA ASP A 273 -4.02 19.94 18.73
C ASP A 273 -4.79 18.79 18.04
N ASP A 274 -4.61 18.56 16.74
CA ASP A 274 -5.25 17.46 16.00
C ASP A 274 -4.75 16.07 16.47
N LEU A 275 -3.45 15.92 16.70
CA LEU A 275 -2.89 14.68 17.27
C LEU A 275 -3.38 14.44 18.71
N ILE A 276 -3.43 15.49 19.53
CA ILE A 276 -3.95 15.44 20.90
C ILE A 276 -5.41 15.01 20.90
N GLU A 277 -6.26 15.63 20.07
CA GLU A 277 -7.68 15.30 19.96
C GLU A 277 -7.89 13.84 19.56
N GLY A 278 -7.11 13.35 18.58
CA GLY A 278 -7.13 11.94 18.16
C GLY A 278 -6.83 10.99 19.32
N LEU A 279 -5.76 11.26 20.08
CA LEU A 279 -5.36 10.42 21.23
C LEU A 279 -6.36 10.48 22.38
N GLU A 280 -6.92 11.66 22.70
CA GLU A 280 -7.96 11.80 23.74
C GLU A 280 -9.21 10.98 23.39
N LYS A 281 -9.66 11.05 22.13
CA LYS A 281 -10.77 10.23 21.63
C LYS A 281 -10.46 8.74 21.66
N ALA A 282 -9.24 8.34 21.31
CA ALA A 282 -8.82 6.95 21.37
C ALA A 282 -8.79 6.43 22.82
N LEU A 283 -8.20 7.19 23.75
CA LEU A 283 -8.14 6.83 25.18
C LEU A 283 -9.52 6.71 25.81
N ALA A 284 -10.48 7.56 25.42
CA ALA A 284 -11.86 7.45 25.88
C ALA A 284 -12.52 6.09 25.52
N ARG A 285 -12.03 5.40 24.49
CA ARG A 285 -12.49 4.07 24.08
C ARG A 285 -11.80 2.94 24.85
N TYR A 286 -10.66 3.22 25.50
CA TYR A 286 -9.89 2.28 26.32
C TYR A 286 -10.08 2.48 27.84
N ASP A 287 -11.15 3.16 28.27
CA ASP A 287 -11.35 3.47 29.69
C ASP A 287 -11.31 2.20 30.58
N ARG A 288 -10.38 2.21 31.55
CA ARG A 288 -10.18 1.18 32.60
C ARG A 288 -9.83 -0.23 32.09
N VAL A 289 -9.14 -0.35 30.97
CA VAL A 289 -8.70 -1.69 30.53
C VAL A 289 -7.45 -2.13 31.29
N SER A 290 -7.54 -3.29 31.95
CA SER A 290 -6.40 -4.06 32.45
C SER A 290 -6.21 -5.31 31.59
N CYS A 291 -4.97 -5.75 31.40
CA CYS A 291 -4.67 -7.03 30.77
C CYS A 291 -4.07 -8.02 31.77
N GLU A 292 -4.17 -9.30 31.45
CA GLU A 292 -3.59 -10.39 32.24
C GLU A 292 -2.10 -10.65 31.93
N HIS A 293 -1.57 -10.04 30.86
CA HIS A 293 -0.16 -10.14 30.49
C HIS A 293 0.75 -9.59 31.59
N ASP A 294 1.93 -10.19 31.76
CA ASP A 294 2.99 -9.58 32.57
C ASP A 294 3.42 -8.26 31.88
N PRO A 295 3.69 -7.17 32.62
CA PRO A 295 4.24 -5.95 32.03
C PRO A 295 5.48 -6.18 31.15
N ASP A 296 6.30 -7.20 31.46
CA ASP A 296 7.48 -7.57 30.67
C ASP A 296 7.13 -8.38 29.40
N ASP A 297 5.89 -8.88 29.27
CA ASP A 297 5.40 -9.62 28.10
C ASP A 297 4.90 -8.68 26.98
N HIS A 298 4.78 -7.37 27.24
CA HIS A 298 4.41 -6.42 26.21
C HIS A 298 5.55 -6.19 25.20
N PRO A 299 5.23 -6.13 23.90
CA PRO A 299 6.21 -6.09 22.83
C PRO A 299 7.00 -4.78 22.85
N ARG A 300 8.25 -4.84 22.37
CA ARG A 300 9.08 -3.64 22.22
C ARG A 300 8.70 -2.93 20.93
N LEU A 301 8.20 -1.71 21.07
CA LEU A 301 7.90 -0.88 19.91
C LEU A 301 9.19 -0.49 19.17
N PRO A 302 9.11 -0.32 17.83
CA PRO A 302 10.23 0.21 17.06
C PRO A 302 10.69 1.55 17.61
N ASN A 303 12.01 1.77 17.57
CA ASN A 303 12.66 3.03 17.88
C ASN A 303 12.90 3.90 16.63
N SER A 304 12.47 3.43 15.46
CA SER A 304 12.51 4.15 14.18
C SER A 304 11.11 4.62 13.83
N GLY A 305 10.97 5.91 13.50
CA GLY A 305 9.70 6.51 13.09
C GLY A 305 9.07 5.80 11.89
N PRO A 306 9.78 5.64 10.75
CA PRO A 306 9.28 4.91 9.59
C PRO A 306 8.79 3.50 9.92
N ILE A 307 9.59 2.69 10.63
CA ILE A 307 9.23 1.32 11.01
C ILE A 307 8.01 1.30 11.95
N ALA A 308 7.90 2.27 12.86
CA ALA A 308 6.74 2.39 13.75
C ALA A 308 5.46 2.77 12.99
N ALA A 309 5.56 3.67 12.00
CA ALA A 309 4.45 4.07 11.14
C ALA A 309 4.01 2.89 10.28
N GLU A 310 4.93 2.22 9.59
CA GLU A 310 4.66 1.02 8.78
C GLU A 310 3.94 -0.05 9.61
N GLN A 311 4.47 -0.38 10.79
CA GLN A 311 3.84 -1.35 11.69
C GLN A 311 2.45 -0.89 12.12
N GLY A 312 2.25 0.40 12.42
CA GLY A 312 0.94 0.94 12.76
C GLY A 312 -0.06 0.82 11.61
N ILE A 313 0.37 1.08 10.37
CA ILE A 313 -0.46 0.89 9.18
C ILE A 313 -0.81 -0.59 9.00
N LEU A 314 0.18 -1.50 9.02
CA LEU A 314 -0.07 -2.94 8.94
C LEU A 314 -1.12 -3.41 9.94
N LEU A 315 -1.03 -2.96 11.20
CA LEU A 315 -1.95 -3.38 12.25
C LEU A 315 -3.36 -2.76 12.12
N SER A 316 -3.48 -1.66 11.38
CA SER A 316 -4.77 -1.02 11.09
C SER A 316 -5.63 -1.86 10.14
N TYR A 317 -5.02 -2.66 9.27
CA TYR A 317 -5.73 -3.45 8.26
C TYR A 317 -5.71 -4.95 8.58
N ALA A 318 -6.81 -5.67 8.31
CA ALA A 318 -6.88 -7.12 8.52
C ALA A 318 -5.81 -7.89 7.72
N ALA A 319 -5.61 -7.53 6.45
CA ALA A 319 -4.56 -8.10 5.61
C ALA A 319 -3.15 -7.80 6.14
N GLY A 320 -2.93 -6.58 6.66
CA GLY A 320 -1.66 -6.20 7.27
C GLY A 320 -1.36 -6.96 8.56
N ARG A 321 -2.38 -7.25 9.39
CA ARG A 321 -2.26 -8.14 10.55
C ARG A 321 -1.87 -9.57 10.12
N ALA A 322 -2.50 -10.10 9.07
CA ALA A 322 -2.16 -11.42 8.53
C ALA A 322 -0.75 -11.48 7.91
N ARG A 323 -0.25 -10.35 7.35
CA ARG A 323 1.15 -10.21 6.90
C ARG A 323 2.11 -10.16 8.10
N TYR A 324 1.75 -9.38 9.12
CA TYR A 324 2.53 -9.26 10.35
C TYR A 324 2.77 -10.62 11.01
N GLU A 325 1.72 -11.43 11.23
CA GLU A 325 1.82 -12.76 11.84
C GLU A 325 2.75 -13.72 11.09
N ARG A 326 2.86 -13.59 9.77
CA ARG A 326 3.73 -14.43 8.92
C ARG A 326 5.19 -13.95 8.90
N SER A 327 5.42 -12.67 9.19
CA SER A 327 6.74 -12.04 9.20
C SER A 327 7.65 -12.65 10.30
N PRO A 328 8.98 -12.59 10.15
CA PRO A 328 9.90 -13.00 11.21
C PRO A 328 9.59 -12.34 12.55
N ARG A 329 9.19 -11.06 12.53
CA ARG A 329 8.85 -10.31 13.73
C ARG A 329 7.57 -10.81 14.39
N GLY A 330 6.52 -11.11 13.63
CA GLY A 330 5.28 -11.67 14.20
C GLY A 330 5.46 -13.05 14.83
N ARG A 331 6.53 -13.77 14.50
CA ARG A 331 6.92 -15.01 15.19
C ARG A 331 7.58 -14.77 16.54
N GLU A 332 8.21 -13.60 16.73
CA GLU A 332 8.90 -13.21 17.96
C GLU A 332 7.99 -12.38 18.88
N GLU A 333 7.13 -11.54 18.30
CA GLU A 333 6.21 -10.63 18.96
C GLU A 333 4.77 -10.99 18.57
N PRO A 334 4.02 -11.72 19.42
CA PRO A 334 2.66 -12.15 19.10
C PRO A 334 1.73 -10.96 18.82
N LEU A 335 0.91 -11.09 17.77
CA LEU A 335 -0.07 -10.07 17.38
C LEU A 335 -1.00 -9.69 18.54
N GLU A 336 -1.44 -10.67 19.34
CA GLU A 336 -2.31 -10.44 20.51
C GLU A 336 -1.69 -9.51 21.56
N ALA A 337 -0.38 -9.58 21.75
CA ALA A 337 0.34 -8.72 22.68
C ALA A 337 0.45 -7.28 22.14
N LEU A 338 0.63 -7.13 20.82
CA LEU A 338 0.63 -5.82 20.15
C LEU A 338 -0.74 -5.14 20.13
N LEU A 339 -1.81 -5.93 20.01
CA LEU A 339 -3.19 -5.43 20.01
C LEU A 339 -3.79 -5.35 21.42
N CYS A 340 -3.01 -5.66 22.47
CA CYS A 340 -3.45 -5.60 23.86
C CYS A 340 -3.99 -4.20 24.20
N PRO A 341 -5.27 -4.06 24.59
CA PRO A 341 -5.86 -2.74 24.82
C PRO A 341 -5.18 -1.95 25.94
N ALA A 342 -4.70 -2.63 26.99
CA ALA A 342 -3.98 -1.97 28.09
C ALA A 342 -2.60 -1.45 27.64
N PHE A 343 -1.91 -2.21 26.78
CA PHE A 343 -0.66 -1.78 26.16
C PHE A 343 -0.88 -0.56 25.26
N ILE A 344 -1.86 -0.63 24.36
CA ILE A 344 -2.18 0.48 23.45
C ILE A 344 -2.62 1.73 24.22
N ALA A 345 -3.40 1.58 25.29
CA ALA A 345 -3.77 2.71 26.15
C ALA A 345 -2.55 3.37 26.81
N ALA A 346 -1.59 2.58 27.30
CA ALA A 346 -0.36 3.12 27.87
C ALA A 346 0.47 3.89 26.82
N VAL A 347 0.58 3.34 25.61
CA VAL A 347 1.28 3.97 24.49
C VAL A 347 0.61 5.28 24.06
N ALA A 348 -0.73 5.29 23.98
CA ALA A 348 -1.52 6.48 23.68
C ALA A 348 -1.33 7.56 24.75
N GLN A 349 -1.35 7.19 26.04
CA GLN A 349 -1.15 8.13 27.15
C GLN A 349 0.25 8.75 27.14
N GLU A 350 1.30 7.95 26.93
CA GLU A 350 2.68 8.47 26.86
C GLU A 350 2.85 9.46 25.70
N SER A 351 2.25 9.15 24.55
CA SER A 351 2.27 10.03 23.36
C SER A 351 1.51 11.33 23.64
N LEU A 352 0.33 11.24 24.28
CA LEU A 352 -0.50 12.39 24.64
C LEU A 352 0.23 13.33 25.61
N ASP A 353 0.82 12.79 26.67
CA ASP A 353 1.56 13.56 27.67
C ASP A 353 2.73 14.31 27.03
N SER A 354 3.43 13.66 26.09
CA SER A 354 4.54 14.24 25.35
C SER A 354 4.10 15.39 24.43
N LEU A 355 2.99 15.21 23.72
CA LEU A 355 2.43 16.25 22.84
C LEU A 355 1.90 17.45 23.62
N ILE A 356 1.13 17.24 24.70
CA ILE A 356 0.62 18.32 25.56
C ILE A 356 1.78 19.14 26.12
N LYS A 357 2.80 18.46 26.66
CA LYS A 357 4.00 19.11 27.17
C LYS A 357 4.69 19.95 26.09
N CYS A 358 4.85 19.42 24.88
CA CYS A 358 5.45 20.14 23.77
C CYS A 358 4.62 21.37 23.36
N ARG A 359 3.32 21.20 23.20
CA ARG A 359 2.39 22.28 22.86
C ARG A 359 2.46 23.40 23.88
N ASP A 360 2.37 23.07 25.16
CA ASP A 360 2.36 24.05 26.25
C ASP A 360 3.71 24.77 26.37
N GLN A 361 4.83 24.09 26.08
CA GLN A 361 6.16 24.70 26.04
C GLN A 361 6.34 25.67 24.87
N ARG A 362 5.80 25.36 23.69
CA ARG A 362 5.98 26.16 22.47
C ARG A 362 4.97 27.31 22.35
N PHE A 363 3.72 27.06 22.72
CA PHE A 363 2.60 27.97 22.46
C PHE A 363 1.90 28.47 23.74
N GLY A 364 2.38 28.07 24.91
CA GLY A 364 1.74 28.34 26.19
C GLY A 364 0.60 27.37 26.52
N ALA A 365 0.28 27.23 27.81
CA ALA A 365 -0.91 26.49 28.23
C ALA A 365 -2.15 27.17 27.63
N GLY A 366 -3.04 26.39 26.99
CA GLY A 366 -4.21 26.94 26.31
C GLY A 366 -5.02 27.90 27.18
N ASP A 367 -5.46 29.03 26.59
CA ASP A 367 -6.31 30.04 27.22
C ASP A 367 -7.66 29.44 27.64
N ALA A 368 -7.68 28.77 28.79
CA ALA A 368 -8.87 28.32 29.48
C ALA A 368 -9.35 29.39 30.47
N SER A 369 -9.53 30.66 30.04
CA SER A 369 -10.30 31.67 30.79
C SER A 369 -10.34 33.06 30.10
N GLN A 370 -11.24 33.23 29.14
CA GLN A 370 -11.88 34.55 28.91
C GLN A 370 -13.40 34.39 28.87
N SER A 371 -13.96 34.04 30.03
CA SER A 371 -15.34 34.31 30.39
C SER A 371 -15.37 35.08 31.72
N ASN A 372 -14.70 36.23 31.75
CA ASN A 372 -15.07 37.30 32.67
C ASN A 372 -15.86 38.33 31.85
N VAL A 373 -17.17 38.10 31.81
CA VAL A 373 -18.14 39.16 31.51
C VAL A 373 -18.14 40.06 32.74
N ASP A 374 -17.45 41.19 32.63
CA ASP A 374 -17.50 42.26 33.63
C ASP A 374 -18.94 42.77 33.78
N SER A 375 -19.35 42.85 35.04
CA SER A 375 -20.62 43.39 35.54
C SER A 375 -20.64 44.91 35.59
#